data_AF-A0A356F1D4-F1
#
_entry.id   AF-A0A356F1D4-F1
#
_cell.length_a   1.000
_cell.length_b   1.000
_cell.length_c   1.000
_cell.angle_alpha   90.00
_cell.angle_beta   90.00
_cell.angle_gamma   90.00
#
_symmetry.space_group_name_H-M   'P 1'
#
loop_
_entity.id
_entity.type
_entity.pdbx_description
1 polymer ?
#
loop_
_entity_poly.entity_id
_entity_poly.type
_entity_poly.pdbx_seq_one_letter_code
_entity_poly.pdbx_strand_id
1 'polypeptide(L)'
;MEKFKHILFEYSTLLIIIAMFLIIKLFFYTEMNSQIFAIAIFIIYLRHHHLGSEVEVEEAPHGCFTKSISRKFLYWLDIPTYIIAFLFILDITNFFLSLLIFIIWFIITDFLRVRYTIYGTYISRWFYTSKININNSKWELHNADKDPFPSIPHMHSKNYPLKLNIYTGEIYDKRTKKFITTANKKELKKLWEDEKFKQAVMDARRVYLGEHPKIKLPKIPTFN
;
A
#
# COMPACT_ATOMS: atom_id res chain seq x y z
N MET A 1 -0.09 4.12 21.74
CA MET A 1 0.21 4.40 20.31
C MET A 1 1.20 3.40 19.74
N GLU A 2 2.28 3.04 20.47
CA GLU A 2 3.18 1.91 20.17
C GLU A 2 2.43 0.59 19.88
N LYS A 3 1.49 0.20 20.74
CA LYS A 3 0.67 -1.02 20.55
C LYS A 3 -0.10 -1.06 19.21
N PHE A 4 -0.51 0.08 18.68
CA PHE A 4 -1.28 0.12 17.43
C PHE A 4 -0.38 -0.04 16.19
N LYS A 5 0.88 0.42 16.27
CA LYS A 5 1.88 0.18 15.21
C LYS A 5 2.25 -1.29 15.11
N HIS A 6 2.38 -1.95 16.27
CA HIS A 6 2.67 -3.38 16.34
C HIS A 6 1.56 -4.21 15.68
N ILE A 7 0.30 -3.91 16.03
CA ILE A 7 -0.86 -4.61 15.48
C ILE A 7 -0.95 -4.42 13.96
N LEU A 8 -0.80 -3.20 13.44
CA LEU A 8 -0.85 -2.96 11.99
C LEU A 8 0.28 -3.68 11.23
N PHE A 9 1.46 -3.76 11.83
CA PHE A 9 2.59 -4.45 11.25
C PHE A 9 2.32 -5.96 11.17
N GLU A 10 1.86 -6.58 12.26
CA GLU A 10 1.53 -8.01 12.33
C GLU A 10 0.47 -8.42 11.30
N TYR A 11 -0.61 -7.63 11.15
CA TYR A 11 -1.64 -7.92 10.14
C TYR A 11 -1.11 -7.79 8.71
N SER A 12 -0.23 -6.83 8.43
CA SER A 12 0.36 -6.69 7.09
C SER A 12 1.27 -7.86 6.74
N THR A 13 2.04 -8.36 7.70
CA THR A 13 2.90 -9.54 7.51
C THR A 13 2.06 -10.81 7.31
N LEU A 14 0.99 -10.98 8.08
CA LEU A 14 0.08 -12.12 7.92
C LEU A 14 -0.61 -12.12 6.54
N LEU A 15 -1.03 -10.95 6.05
CA LEU A 15 -1.65 -10.82 4.74
C LEU A 15 -0.67 -11.17 3.60
N ILE A 16 0.59 -10.76 3.73
CA ILE A 16 1.66 -11.09 2.76
C ILE A 16 1.92 -12.61 2.77
N ILE A 17 2.00 -13.24 3.94
CA ILE A 17 2.21 -14.69 4.07
C ILE A 17 1.06 -15.47 3.42
N ILE A 18 -0.19 -15.06 3.68
CA ILE A 18 -1.38 -15.69 3.06
C ILE A 18 -1.34 -15.53 1.54
N ALA A 19 -1.03 -14.34 1.03
CA ALA A 19 -0.91 -14.09 -0.40
C ALA A 19 0.19 -14.96 -1.05
N MET A 20 1.35 -15.08 -0.40
CA MET A 20 2.43 -15.95 -0.88
C MET A 20 2.01 -17.43 -0.91
N PHE A 21 1.33 -17.92 0.14
CA PHE A 21 0.81 -19.29 0.18
C PHE A 21 -0.20 -19.56 -0.94
N LEU A 22 -1.08 -18.60 -1.24
CA LEU A 22 -2.05 -18.72 -2.32
C LEU A 22 -1.38 -18.73 -3.69
N ILE A 23 -0.36 -17.88 -3.91
CA ILE A 23 0.43 -17.86 -5.15
C ILE A 23 1.16 -19.20 -5.35
N ILE A 24 1.78 -19.73 -4.29
CA ILE A 24 2.46 -21.03 -4.34
C ILE A 24 1.47 -22.15 -4.66
N LYS A 25 0.29 -22.16 -4.02
CA LYS A 25 -0.78 -23.12 -4.35
C LYS A 25 -1.24 -23.00 -5.79
N LEU A 26 -1.40 -21.78 -6.31
CA LEU A 26 -1.81 -21.54 -7.69
C LEU A 26 -0.74 -22.06 -8.67
N PHE A 27 0.54 -21.79 -8.38
CA PHE A 27 1.68 -22.25 -9.17
C PHE A 27 1.74 -23.77 -9.25
N PHE A 28 1.68 -24.46 -8.11
CA PHE A 28 1.66 -25.92 -8.08
C PHE A 28 0.40 -26.51 -8.71
N TYR A 29 -0.75 -25.86 -8.58
CA TYR A 29 -1.98 -26.28 -9.26
C TYR A 29 -1.83 -26.19 -10.78
N THR A 30 -1.23 -25.11 -11.31
CA THR A 30 -0.98 -24.97 -12.75
C THR A 30 0.06 -25.97 -13.27
N GLU A 31 1.09 -26.27 -12.48
CA GLU A 31 2.16 -27.19 -12.85
C GLU A 31 1.73 -28.67 -12.77
N MET A 32 0.96 -29.05 -11.74
CA MET A 32 0.34 -30.37 -11.69
C MET A 32 -0.64 -30.58 -12.85
N ASN A 33 -1.45 -29.57 -13.17
CA ASN A 33 -2.40 -29.68 -14.28
C ASN A 33 -1.71 -29.73 -15.65
N SER A 34 -0.58 -29.03 -15.83
CA SER A 34 0.20 -29.13 -17.07
C SER A 34 0.87 -30.49 -17.22
N GLN A 35 1.37 -31.08 -16.12
CA GLN A 35 1.92 -32.44 -16.12
C GLN A 35 0.84 -33.51 -16.35
N ILE A 36 -0.32 -33.40 -15.70
CA ILE A 36 -1.47 -34.31 -15.93
C ILE A 36 -1.96 -34.19 -17.38
N PHE A 37 -2.00 -32.99 -17.94
CA PHE A 37 -2.38 -32.77 -19.34
C PHE A 37 -1.34 -33.33 -20.31
N ALA A 38 -0.04 -33.16 -20.03
CA ALA A 38 1.04 -33.76 -20.82
C ALA A 38 1.01 -35.29 -20.77
N ILE A 39 0.75 -35.87 -19.59
CA ILE A 39 0.57 -37.32 -19.40
C ILE A 39 -0.68 -37.79 -20.15
N ALA A 40 -1.80 -37.05 -20.11
CA ALA A 40 -3.01 -37.40 -20.85
C ALA A 40 -2.77 -37.38 -22.37
N ILE A 41 -2.08 -36.35 -22.89
CA ILE A 41 -1.67 -36.29 -24.30
C ILE A 41 -0.74 -37.45 -24.64
N PHE A 42 0.21 -37.78 -23.77
CA PHE A 42 1.15 -38.88 -23.98
C PHE A 42 0.44 -40.25 -23.96
N ILE A 43 -0.50 -40.48 -23.06
CA ILE A 43 -1.32 -41.70 -23.01
C ILE A 43 -2.19 -41.82 -24.27
N ILE A 44 -2.78 -40.72 -24.73
CA ILE A 44 -3.57 -40.69 -25.98
C ILE A 44 -2.65 -40.99 -27.19
N TYR A 45 -1.46 -40.39 -27.24
CA TYR A 45 -0.44 -40.65 -28.26
C TYR A 45 -0.02 -42.12 -28.28
N LEU A 46 0.31 -42.70 -27.11
CA LEU A 46 0.69 -44.11 -26.99
C LEU A 46 -0.45 -45.04 -27.41
N ARG A 47 -1.69 -44.79 -26.99
CA ARG A 47 -2.86 -45.60 -27.39
C ARG A 47 -3.06 -45.58 -28.89
N HIS A 48 -2.92 -44.41 -29.51
CA HIS A 48 -3.08 -44.22 -30.94
C HIS A 48 -1.97 -44.88 -31.77
N HIS A 49 -0.74 -44.94 -31.26
CA HIS A 49 0.37 -45.64 -31.91
C HIS A 49 0.38 -47.15 -31.64
N HIS A 50 -0.11 -47.60 -30.49
CA HIS A 50 -0.14 -49.03 -30.15
C HIS A 50 -1.31 -49.78 -30.82
N LEU A 51 -2.38 -49.08 -31.20
CA LEU A 51 -3.50 -49.64 -31.99
C LEU A 51 -3.18 -49.81 -33.48
N GLY A 52 -1.95 -49.52 -33.91
CA GLY A 52 -1.51 -49.64 -35.31
C GLY A 52 -0.74 -50.91 -35.66
N SER A 53 -0.54 -51.87 -34.74
CA SER A 53 0.37 -53.00 -34.96
C SER A 53 -0.28 -54.37 -35.22
N GLU A 54 -1.61 -54.48 -35.26
CA GLU A 54 -2.25 -55.71 -35.74
C GLU A 54 -2.78 -55.49 -37.17
N VAL A 55 -1.87 -55.65 -38.13
CA VAL A 55 -2.24 -55.90 -39.53
C VAL A 55 -2.54 -57.39 -39.64
N GLU A 56 -3.81 -57.77 -39.51
CA GLU A 56 -4.25 -59.06 -40.02
C GLU A 56 -4.08 -59.05 -41.55
N VAL A 57 -3.12 -59.85 -42.03
CA VAL A 57 -2.98 -60.16 -43.45
C VAL A 57 -4.00 -61.24 -43.76
N GLU A 58 -5.17 -60.83 -44.21
CA GLU A 58 -6.18 -61.74 -44.75
C GLU A 58 -5.77 -62.10 -46.19
N GLU A 59 -5.24 -63.31 -46.41
CA GLU A 59 -4.98 -63.82 -47.76
C GLU A 59 -6.31 -64.08 -48.46
N ALA A 60 -6.64 -63.24 -49.44
CA ALA A 60 -7.86 -63.39 -50.25
C ALA A 60 -7.72 -64.58 -51.21
N PRO A 61 -8.69 -65.51 -51.26
CA PRO A 61 -8.74 -66.53 -52.29
C PRO A 61 -9.17 -65.90 -53.62
N HIS A 62 -8.60 -66.43 -54.68
CA HIS A 62 -8.65 -65.95 -56.06
C HIS A 62 -10.00 -65.37 -56.53
N GLY A 63 -9.96 -64.10 -56.94
CA GLY A 63 -10.80 -63.59 -58.02
C GLY A 63 -12.08 -62.86 -57.64
N CYS A 64 -11.97 -61.65 -57.07
CA CYS A 64 -12.89 -60.55 -57.41
C CYS A 64 -12.34 -59.21 -56.91
N PHE A 65 -12.00 -58.32 -57.85
CA PHE A 65 -11.69 -56.91 -57.56
C PHE A 65 -13.01 -56.14 -57.38
N THR A 66 -13.16 -55.45 -56.25
CA THR A 66 -13.53 -54.02 -56.10
C THR A 66 -14.30 -53.75 -54.80
N LYS A 67 -13.61 -53.19 -53.80
CA LYS A 67 -13.92 -51.87 -53.23
C LYS A 67 -12.84 -51.52 -52.23
N SER A 68 -11.86 -50.77 -52.71
CA SER A 68 -10.89 -50.04 -51.90
C SER A 68 -11.64 -49.02 -51.05
N ILE A 69 -12.07 -49.41 -49.85
CA ILE A 69 -12.50 -48.47 -48.82
C ILE A 69 -11.22 -47.84 -48.27
N SER A 70 -11.03 -46.59 -48.64
CA SER A 70 -9.93 -45.73 -48.22
C SER A 70 -9.90 -45.55 -46.71
N ARG A 71 -9.19 -46.44 -45.99
CA ARG A 71 -8.75 -46.26 -44.59
C ARG A 71 -7.75 -45.10 -44.40
N LYS A 72 -7.76 -44.08 -45.27
CA LYS A 72 -6.96 -42.85 -45.13
C LYS A 72 -7.78 -41.66 -44.61
N PHE A 73 -9.07 -41.83 -44.38
CA PHE A 73 -9.96 -40.71 -44.07
C PHE A 73 -10.27 -40.48 -42.57
N LEU A 74 -9.72 -41.29 -41.66
CA LEU A 74 -9.96 -41.15 -40.22
C LEU A 74 -8.84 -40.46 -39.42
N TYR A 75 -7.83 -39.89 -40.08
CA TYR A 75 -6.73 -39.17 -39.42
C TYR A 75 -6.80 -37.64 -39.53
N TRP A 76 -7.85 -37.09 -40.16
CA TRP A 76 -7.97 -35.65 -40.42
C TRP A 76 -8.91 -34.90 -39.47
N LEU A 77 -9.60 -35.60 -38.56
CA LEU A 77 -10.64 -34.98 -37.73
C LEU A 77 -10.20 -34.54 -36.31
N ASP A 78 -8.98 -34.86 -35.88
CA ASP A 78 -8.59 -34.56 -34.50
C ASP A 78 -7.59 -33.40 -34.35
N ILE A 79 -6.82 -33.03 -35.37
CA ILE A 79 -5.87 -31.91 -35.29
C ILE A 79 -6.58 -30.55 -35.05
N PRO A 80 -7.68 -30.20 -35.74
CA PRO A 80 -8.36 -28.92 -35.52
C PRO A 80 -8.92 -28.79 -34.09
N THR A 81 -9.42 -29.89 -33.53
CA THR A 81 -9.98 -29.93 -32.17
C THR A 81 -8.90 -29.67 -31.11
N TYR A 82 -7.70 -30.25 -31.27
CA TYR A 82 -6.58 -30.00 -30.37
C TYR A 82 -6.04 -28.57 -30.48
N ILE A 83 -6.02 -27.98 -31.69
CA ILE A 83 -5.62 -26.58 -31.88
C ILE A 83 -6.63 -25.64 -31.20
N ILE A 84 -7.94 -25.88 -31.35
CA ILE A 84 -8.98 -25.08 -30.69
C ILE A 84 -8.88 -25.20 -29.16
N ALA A 85 -8.69 -26.40 -28.62
CA ALA A 85 -8.51 -26.62 -27.18
C ALA A 85 -7.24 -25.93 -26.65
N PHE A 86 -6.13 -25.98 -27.39
CA PHE A 86 -4.88 -25.32 -27.03
C PHE A 86 -5.00 -23.79 -27.05
N LEU A 87 -5.66 -23.22 -28.07
CA LEU A 87 -5.93 -21.79 -28.15
C LEU A 87 -6.88 -21.32 -27.03
N PHE A 88 -7.87 -22.13 -26.66
CA PHE A 88 -8.76 -21.86 -25.53
C PHE A 88 -8.02 -21.89 -24.19
N ILE A 89 -7.08 -22.82 -24.00
CA ILE A 89 -6.21 -22.87 -22.81
C ILE A 89 -5.29 -21.64 -22.74
N LEU A 90 -4.70 -21.22 -23.86
CA LEU A 90 -3.88 -20.01 -23.92
C LEU A 90 -4.69 -18.76 -23.52
N ASP A 91 -5.92 -18.64 -24.01
CA ASP A 91 -6.81 -17.53 -23.66
C ASP A 91 -7.17 -17.52 -22.17
N ILE A 92 -7.45 -18.69 -21.60
CA ILE A 92 -7.67 -18.86 -20.17
C ILE A 92 -6.43 -18.48 -19.34
N THR A 93 -5.23 -18.87 -19.76
CA THR A 93 -4.00 -18.50 -19.04
C THR A 93 -3.74 -17.00 -19.07
N ASN A 94 -4.03 -16.34 -20.20
CA ASN A 94 -3.94 -14.89 -20.33
C ASN A 94 -4.98 -14.18 -19.45
N PHE A 95 -6.19 -14.73 -19.35
CA PHE A 95 -7.23 -14.23 -18.44
C PHE A 95 -6.75 -14.29 -16.98
N PHE A 96 -6.24 -15.43 -16.51
CA PHE A 96 -5.77 -15.54 -15.13
C PHE A 96 -4.55 -14.65 -14.83
N LEU A 97 -3.62 -14.51 -15.79
CA LEU A 97 -2.49 -13.60 -15.63
C LEU A 97 -2.93 -12.14 -15.52
N SER A 98 -3.87 -11.70 -16.37
CA SER A 98 -4.42 -10.35 -16.32
C SER A 98 -5.17 -10.06 -15.01
N LEU A 99 -5.93 -11.05 -14.51
CA LEU A 99 -6.61 -10.95 -13.21
C LEU A 99 -5.60 -10.83 -12.05
N LEU A 100 -4.52 -11.61 -12.08
CA LEU A 100 -3.46 -11.54 -11.07
C LEU A 100 -2.78 -10.16 -11.06
N ILE A 101 -2.44 -9.62 -12.23
CA ILE A 101 -1.86 -8.28 -12.36
C ILE A 101 -2.80 -7.22 -11.79
N PHE A 102 -4.11 -7.32 -12.07
CA PHE A 102 -5.11 -6.40 -11.54
C PHE A 102 -5.20 -6.46 -10.00
N ILE A 103 -5.20 -7.66 -9.42
CA ILE A 103 -5.21 -7.84 -7.96
C ILE A 103 -3.95 -7.24 -7.32
N ILE A 104 -2.78 -7.50 -7.89
CA ILE A 104 -1.51 -6.92 -7.40
C ILE A 104 -1.55 -5.39 -7.48
N TRP A 105 -2.01 -4.83 -8.60
CA TRP A 105 -2.15 -3.39 -8.77
C TRP A 105 -3.12 -2.78 -7.75
N PHE A 106 -4.25 -3.44 -7.48
CA PHE A 106 -5.22 -3.01 -6.48
C PHE A 106 -4.63 -3.00 -5.06
N ILE A 107 -3.91 -4.05 -4.67
CA ILE A 107 -3.24 -4.13 -3.35
C ILE A 107 -2.17 -3.04 -3.22
N ILE A 108 -1.35 -2.83 -4.26
CA ILE A 108 -0.30 -1.80 -4.26
C ILE A 108 -0.93 -0.41 -4.13
N THR A 109 -1.97 -0.11 -4.92
CA THR A 109 -2.59 1.22 -4.90
C THR A 109 -3.29 1.52 -3.57
N ASP A 110 -3.97 0.56 -2.97
CA ASP A 110 -4.59 0.74 -1.66
C ASP A 110 -3.54 0.89 -0.54
N PHE A 111 -2.47 0.09 -0.58
CA PHE A 111 -1.34 0.24 0.34
C PHE A 111 -0.66 1.62 0.21
N LEU A 112 -0.44 2.10 -1.02
CA LEU A 112 0.10 3.42 -1.27
C LEU A 112 -0.84 4.53 -0.80
N ARG A 113 -2.16 4.37 -0.97
CA ARG A 113 -3.17 5.33 -0.48
C ARG A 113 -3.18 5.42 1.04
N VAL A 114 -3.17 4.27 1.74
CA VAL A 114 -3.09 4.22 3.20
C VAL A 114 -1.79 4.86 3.68
N ARG A 115 -0.65 4.53 3.06
CA ARG A 115 0.63 5.19 3.38
C ARG A 115 0.58 6.68 3.12
N TYR A 116 0.08 7.14 1.98
CA TYR A 116 0.03 8.57 1.66
C TYR A 116 -0.88 9.35 2.62
N THR A 117 -2.00 8.75 3.04
CA THR A 117 -2.89 9.33 4.06
C THR A 117 -2.22 9.37 5.42
N ILE A 118 -1.51 8.31 5.81
CA ILE A 118 -0.74 8.27 7.05
C ILE A 118 0.41 9.27 6.99
N TYR A 119 1.23 9.31 5.95
CA TYR A 119 2.34 10.26 5.82
C TYR A 119 1.86 11.70 5.69
N GLY A 120 0.80 11.98 4.94
CA GLY A 120 0.22 13.33 4.82
C GLY A 120 -0.33 13.83 6.16
N THR A 121 -1.01 12.97 6.93
CA THR A 121 -1.45 13.31 8.28
C THR A 121 -0.28 13.41 9.25
N TYR A 122 0.73 12.52 9.17
CA TYR A 122 1.94 12.59 9.99
C TYR A 122 2.71 13.89 9.73
N ILE A 123 2.97 14.27 8.48
CA ILE A 123 3.71 15.50 8.12
C ILE A 123 2.95 16.75 8.61
N SER A 124 1.63 16.79 8.43
CA SER A 124 0.78 17.87 8.99
C SER A 124 0.73 17.88 10.53
N ARG A 125 1.10 16.78 11.18
CA ARG A 125 1.13 16.66 12.64
C ARG A 125 2.40 17.25 13.25
N TRP A 126 3.42 17.60 12.46
CA TRP A 126 4.68 18.09 13.02
C TRP A 126 4.75 19.60 13.14
N PHE A 127 3.86 20.34 12.48
CA PHE A 127 3.78 21.79 12.63
C PHE A 127 2.35 22.32 12.50
N TYR A 128 1.98 23.28 13.34
CA TYR A 128 0.73 24.04 13.23
C TYR A 128 1.02 25.42 12.67
N THR A 129 0.23 25.90 11.70
CA THR A 129 0.26 27.30 11.25
C THR A 129 -0.98 28.03 11.76
N SER A 130 -0.79 29.23 12.33
CA SER A 130 -1.90 30.07 12.80
C SER A 130 -2.84 30.48 11.65
N LYS A 131 -4.14 30.39 11.91
CA LYS A 131 -5.18 30.89 10.98
C LYS A 131 -5.27 32.42 10.99
N ILE A 132 -4.95 33.02 12.14
CA ILE A 132 -4.91 34.47 12.34
C ILE A 132 -3.48 34.98 12.23
N ASN A 133 -3.34 36.26 11.89
CA ASN A 133 -2.10 36.98 12.10
C ASN A 133 -2.05 37.47 13.54
N ILE A 134 -0.86 37.43 14.14
CA ILE A 134 -0.58 38.04 15.44
C ILE A 134 0.57 39.01 15.20
N ASN A 135 0.36 40.28 15.54
CA ASN A 135 1.33 41.35 15.23
C ASN A 135 1.78 41.35 13.75
N ASN A 136 0.80 41.34 12.82
CA ASN A 136 1.02 41.33 11.36
C ASN A 136 1.87 40.18 10.81
N SER A 137 1.96 39.06 11.53
CA SER A 137 2.68 37.87 11.07
C SER A 137 1.89 36.59 11.25
N LYS A 138 2.11 35.62 10.35
CA LYS A 138 1.69 34.23 10.55
C LYS A 138 2.72 33.52 11.41
N TRP A 139 2.21 32.64 12.26
CA TRP A 139 3.02 31.94 13.25
C TRP A 139 2.96 30.44 13.03
N GLU A 140 4.08 29.77 13.26
CA GLU A 140 4.24 28.32 13.15
C GLU A 140 4.68 27.74 14.49
N LEU A 141 4.05 26.67 14.92
CA LEU A 141 4.46 25.88 16.08
C LEU A 141 5.05 24.58 15.57
N HIS A 142 6.24 24.22 16.02
CA HIS A 142 6.90 22.96 15.67
C HIS A 142 6.80 21.99 16.85
N ASN A 143 6.24 20.79 16.63
CA ASN A 143 5.93 19.86 17.73
C ASN A 143 7.17 19.20 18.35
N ALA A 144 8.30 19.19 17.65
CA ALA A 144 9.56 18.64 18.13
C ALA A 144 10.64 19.72 18.28
N ASP A 145 10.23 20.96 18.52
CA ASP A 145 11.19 22.03 18.79
C ASP A 145 11.92 21.75 20.11
N LYS A 146 13.25 21.64 20.03
CA LYS A 146 14.12 21.42 21.18
C LYS A 146 14.50 22.71 21.87
N ASP A 147 14.30 23.86 21.23
CA ASP A 147 14.68 25.15 21.78
C ASP A 147 13.71 25.57 22.90
N PRO A 148 14.19 25.73 24.15
CA PRO A 148 13.33 26.06 25.28
C PRO A 148 12.90 27.54 25.31
N PHE A 149 13.52 28.40 24.50
CA PHE A 149 13.32 29.85 24.55
C PHE A 149 12.29 30.34 23.53
N PRO A 150 11.36 31.26 23.87
CA PRO A 150 11.13 31.86 25.20
C PRO A 150 10.27 30.99 26.13
N SER A 151 9.61 29.98 25.59
CA SER A 151 8.81 29.01 26.33
C SER A 151 8.65 27.71 25.54
N ILE A 152 8.11 26.69 26.19
CA ILE A 152 7.86 25.38 25.57
C ILE A 152 6.36 25.03 25.62
N PRO A 153 5.73 24.84 24.45
CA PRO A 153 6.22 25.24 23.13
C PRO A 153 6.20 26.76 22.94
N HIS A 154 6.89 27.24 21.92
CA HIS A 154 6.80 28.60 21.40
C HIS A 154 6.46 28.54 19.91
N MET A 155 6.06 29.69 19.34
CA MET A 155 5.84 29.79 17.90
C MET A 155 6.94 30.63 17.23
N HIS A 156 7.26 30.31 15.99
CA HIS A 156 8.14 31.08 15.11
C HIS A 156 7.30 31.90 14.13
N SER A 157 7.69 33.13 13.87
CA SER A 157 7.09 33.93 12.80
C SER A 157 7.56 33.40 11.44
N LYS A 158 6.65 33.32 10.46
CA LYS A 158 7.02 32.99 9.07
C LYS A 158 7.78 34.11 8.36
N ASN A 159 7.48 35.36 8.74
CA ASN A 159 7.92 36.54 7.98
C ASN A 159 9.17 37.18 8.60
N TYR A 160 9.39 36.97 9.90
CA TYR A 160 10.42 37.68 10.67
C TYR A 160 11.16 36.71 11.59
N PRO A 161 12.40 37.01 12.00
CA PRO A 161 13.15 36.20 12.95
C PRO A 161 12.62 36.43 14.39
N LEU A 162 11.32 36.18 14.62
CA LEU A 162 10.63 36.42 15.88
C LEU A 162 10.11 35.12 16.48
N LYS A 163 10.06 35.09 17.81
CA LYS A 163 9.50 34.01 18.62
C LYS A 163 8.40 34.53 19.54
N LEU A 164 7.27 33.85 19.57
CA LEU A 164 6.13 34.19 20.41
C LEU A 164 6.07 33.22 21.60
N ASN A 165 6.09 33.78 22.80
CA ASN A 165 5.70 33.07 24.00
C ASN A 165 4.17 32.93 24.01
N ILE A 166 3.67 31.73 23.70
CA ILE A 166 2.23 31.48 23.58
C ILE A 166 1.45 31.64 24.89
N TYR A 167 2.14 31.63 26.03
CA TYR A 167 1.51 31.74 27.35
C TYR A 167 1.29 33.19 27.77
N THR A 168 2.28 34.05 27.51
CA THR A 168 2.27 35.46 27.93
C THR A 168 1.89 36.41 26.80
N GLY A 169 2.02 35.98 25.55
CA GLY A 169 1.88 36.82 24.36
C GLY A 169 3.14 37.61 24.02
N GLU A 170 4.21 37.54 24.82
CA GLU A 170 5.44 38.28 24.57
C GLU A 170 6.17 37.77 23.32
N ILE A 171 6.67 38.70 22.51
CA ILE A 171 7.37 38.45 21.27
C ILE A 171 8.82 38.88 21.43
N TYR A 172 9.73 37.97 21.10
CA TYR A 172 11.16 38.13 21.23
C TYR A 172 11.84 38.01 19.86
N ASP A 173 12.95 38.70 19.67
CA ASP A 173 13.82 38.49 18.53
C ASP A 173 14.61 37.18 18.71
N LYS A 174 14.57 36.31 17.70
CA LYS A 174 15.18 34.98 17.71
C LYS A 174 16.71 35.03 17.85
N ARG A 175 17.36 36.06 17.29
CA ARG A 175 18.82 36.17 17.22
C ARG A 175 19.39 36.76 18.50
N THR A 176 18.78 37.83 18.97
CA THR A 176 19.24 38.62 20.12
C THR A 176 18.57 38.23 21.43
N LYS A 177 17.48 37.47 21.38
CA LYS A 177 16.62 37.10 22.53
C LYS A 177 16.01 38.31 23.26
N LYS A 178 16.07 39.51 22.66
CA LYS A 178 15.49 40.72 23.23
C LYS A 178 13.98 40.73 23.07
N PHE A 179 13.28 41.21 24.09
CA PHE A 179 11.86 41.52 24.01
C PHE A 179 11.62 42.60 22.94
N ILE A 180 10.59 42.41 22.11
CA ILE A 180 10.23 43.31 21.02
C ILE A 180 8.88 43.97 21.32
N THR A 181 7.86 43.16 21.60
CA THR A 181 6.49 43.64 21.85
C THR A 181 5.64 42.53 22.47
N THR A 182 4.38 42.82 22.77
CA THR A 182 3.40 41.85 23.26
C THR A 182 2.24 41.74 22.28
N ALA A 183 1.87 40.50 21.94
CA ALA A 183 0.69 40.19 21.15
C ALA A 183 -0.58 40.75 21.80
N ASN A 184 -1.55 41.17 20.98
CA ASN A 184 -2.82 41.65 21.49
C ASN A 184 -3.56 40.52 22.23
N LYS A 185 -4.11 40.80 23.42
CA LYS A 185 -4.90 39.83 24.19
C LYS A 185 -6.03 39.18 23.38
N LYS A 186 -6.69 39.94 22.48
CA LYS A 186 -7.76 39.42 21.61
C LYS A 186 -7.22 38.42 20.58
N GLU A 187 -6.03 38.67 20.04
CA GLU A 187 -5.37 37.76 19.09
C GLU A 187 -4.92 36.49 19.82
N LEU A 188 -4.31 36.63 21.00
CA LEU A 188 -3.87 35.49 21.80
C LEU A 188 -5.05 34.62 22.24
N LYS A 189 -6.18 35.23 22.65
CA LYS A 189 -7.42 34.52 22.95
C LYS A 189 -7.91 33.72 21.73
N LYS A 190 -8.01 34.35 20.56
CA LYS A 190 -8.42 33.68 19.32
C LYS A 190 -7.48 32.53 18.93
N LEU A 191 -6.18 32.66 19.17
CA LEU A 191 -5.22 31.58 18.94
C LEU A 191 -5.54 30.38 19.86
N TRP A 192 -5.75 30.64 21.15
CA TRP A 192 -6.10 29.62 22.13
C TRP A 192 -7.50 29.06 21.97
N GLU A 193 -8.42 29.72 21.28
CA GLU A 193 -9.74 29.16 20.91
C GLU A 193 -9.66 28.16 19.73
N ASP A 194 -8.55 28.11 18.99
CA ASP A 194 -8.36 27.14 17.90
C ASP A 194 -8.01 25.74 18.48
N GLU A 195 -8.95 24.80 18.39
CA GLU A 195 -8.75 23.43 18.85
C GLU A 195 -7.54 22.73 18.20
N LYS A 196 -7.22 23.06 16.94
CA LYS A 196 -6.02 22.53 16.29
C LYS A 196 -4.74 23.05 16.93
N PHE A 197 -4.73 24.31 17.37
CA PHE A 197 -3.62 24.89 18.09
C PHE A 197 -3.46 24.25 19.47
N LYS A 198 -4.54 24.12 20.24
CA LYS A 198 -4.52 23.45 21.54
C LYS A 198 -3.94 22.04 21.42
N GLN A 199 -4.41 21.27 20.45
CA GLN A 199 -3.93 19.91 20.22
C GLN A 199 -2.43 19.88 19.85
N ALA A 200 -1.98 20.79 18.99
CA ALA A 200 -0.56 20.91 18.64
C ALA A 200 0.31 21.29 19.85
N VAL A 201 -0.15 22.21 20.69
CA VAL A 201 0.53 22.55 21.96
C VAL A 201 0.62 21.33 22.87
N MET A 202 -0.45 20.56 23.03
CA MET A 202 -0.45 19.35 23.87
C MET A 202 0.51 18.28 23.33
N ASP A 203 0.54 18.08 22.01
CA ASP A 203 1.47 17.16 21.37
C ASP A 203 2.92 17.60 21.56
N ALA A 204 3.23 18.88 21.37
CA ALA A 204 4.56 19.43 21.58
C ALA A 204 5.04 19.29 23.04
N ARG A 205 4.16 19.59 24.01
CA ARG A 205 4.43 19.39 25.44
C ARG A 205 4.72 17.93 25.76
N ARG A 206 3.93 17.00 25.20
CA ARG A 206 4.10 15.56 25.40
C ARG A 206 5.44 15.06 24.86
N VAL A 207 5.84 15.50 23.66
CA VAL A 207 7.14 15.17 23.07
C VAL A 207 8.26 15.69 23.96
N TYR A 208 8.21 16.97 24.33
CA TYR A 208 9.25 17.59 25.15
C TYR A 208 9.39 16.95 26.54
N LEU A 209 8.29 16.64 27.22
CA LEU A 209 8.31 15.94 28.51
C LEU A 209 8.81 14.50 28.41
N GLY A 210 8.65 13.84 27.25
CA GLY A 210 9.24 12.53 27.00
C GLY A 210 10.77 12.58 27.00
N GLU A 211 11.35 13.66 26.48
CA GLU A 211 12.81 13.90 26.48
C GLU A 211 13.29 14.51 27.83
N HIS A 212 12.43 15.28 28.50
CA HIS A 212 12.77 16.03 29.72
C HIS A 212 11.73 15.85 30.85
N PRO A 213 11.64 14.64 31.46
CA PRO A 213 10.55 14.30 32.38
C PRO A 213 10.51 15.09 33.69
N LYS A 214 11.62 15.76 34.07
CA LYS A 214 11.72 16.53 35.32
C LYS A 214 11.29 18.00 35.17
N ILE A 215 11.07 18.49 33.95
CA ILE A 215 10.74 19.89 33.70
C ILE A 215 9.24 20.13 33.99
N LYS A 216 8.94 21.20 34.74
CA LYS A 216 7.57 21.68 34.94
C LYS A 216 7.23 22.73 33.90
N LEU A 217 6.30 22.41 33.01
CA LEU A 217 5.86 23.34 31.97
C LEU A 217 4.80 24.33 32.49
N PRO A 218 4.67 25.52 31.88
CA PRO A 218 3.65 26.51 32.25
C PRO A 218 2.24 25.93 32.19
N LYS A 219 1.32 26.47 33.01
CA LYS A 219 -0.10 26.12 32.94
C LYS A 219 -0.69 26.66 31.63
N ILE A 220 -1.63 25.91 31.05
CA ILE A 220 -2.37 26.36 29.89
C ILE A 220 -3.28 27.53 30.31
N PRO A 221 -3.25 28.67 29.60
CA PRO A 221 -4.06 29.83 29.95
C PRO A 221 -5.54 29.53 29.71
N THR A 222 -6.37 29.99 30.63
CA THR A 222 -7.82 29.97 30.52
C THR A 222 -8.29 31.39 30.21
N PHE A 223 -8.90 31.59 29.05
CA PHE A 223 -9.49 32.88 28.69
C PHE A 223 -10.97 32.84 29.06
N ASN A 224 -11.33 33.51 30.16
CA ASN A 224 -12.72 33.77 30.50
C ASN A 224 -13.34 34.81 29.53
#